data_AF-A0A7C5HYT7-F1
#
_entry.id   AF-A0A7C5HYT7-F1
#
_cell.length_a   1.000
_cell.length_b   1.000
_cell.length_c   1.000
_cell.angle_alpha   90.00
_cell.angle_beta   90.00
_cell.angle_gamma   90.00
#
_symmetry.space_group_name_H-M   'P 1'
#
loop_
_entity.id
_entity.type
_entity.pdbx_description
1 polymer ?
#
loop_
_entity_poly.entity_id
_entity_poly.type
_entity_poly.pdbx_seq_one_letter_code
_entity_poly.pdbx_strand_id
1 'polypeptide(L)'
;YLGKIVERGNAEEIIKNPKHPYTKALLSAVPIPNPKAKRKRIKIGERVSDAVNPPERCRFYERCNYKKDICKRKYPKLIECCKDHFVACHLYG
;
A
#
# COMPACT_ATOMS: atom_id res chain seq x y z
N TYR A 1 -3.84 -6.75 1.57
CA TYR A 1 -3.96 -6.14 2.91
C TYR A 1 -5.33 -6.45 3.49
N LEU A 2 -5.39 -7.11 4.66
CA LEU A 2 -6.64 -7.56 5.30
C LEU A 2 -7.62 -8.18 4.30
N GLY A 3 -7.23 -9.27 3.61
CA GLY A 3 -8.11 -9.99 2.68
C GLY A 3 -8.44 -9.29 1.35
N LYS A 4 -7.78 -8.17 1.01
CA LYS A 4 -7.93 -7.51 -0.30
C LYS A 4 -6.62 -7.43 -1.06
N ILE A 5 -6.68 -7.60 -2.39
CA ILE A 5 -5.58 -7.27 -3.31
C ILE A 5 -5.46 -5.75 -3.33
N VAL A 6 -4.25 -5.25 -3.01
CA VAL A 6 -3.95 -3.80 -3.00
C VAL A 6 -3.06 -3.38 -4.16
N GLU A 7 -2.30 -4.32 -4.70
CA GLU A 7 -1.38 -4.12 -5.81
C GLU A 7 -1.10 -5.46 -6.49
N ARG A 8 -1.00 -5.49 -7.82
CA ARG A 8 -0.74 -6.68 -8.64
C ARG A 8 0.00 -6.27 -9.91
N GLY A 9 0.97 -7.05 -10.34
CA GLY A 9 1.77 -6.79 -11.53
C GLY A 9 3.04 -7.64 -11.54
N ASN A 10 3.93 -7.39 -12.50
CA ASN A 10 5.22 -8.05 -12.57
C ASN A 10 6.03 -7.81 -11.27
N ALA A 11 6.68 -8.85 -10.74
CA ALA A 11 7.42 -8.75 -9.49
C ALA A 11 8.53 -7.68 -9.53
N GLU A 12 9.27 -7.60 -10.63
CA GLU A 12 10.33 -6.62 -10.80
C GLU A 12 9.79 -5.19 -10.78
N GLU A 13 8.66 -4.95 -11.44
CA GLU A 13 8.01 -3.64 -11.48
C GLU A 13 7.42 -3.26 -10.11
N ILE A 14 6.80 -4.20 -9.38
CA ILE A 14 6.32 -3.94 -8.01
C ILE A 14 7.48 -3.58 -7.08
N ILE A 15 8.63 -4.24 -7.21
CA ILE A 15 9.80 -4.01 -6.36
C ILE A 15 10.45 -2.65 -6.68
N LYS A 16 10.58 -2.31 -7.97
CA LYS A 16 11.21 -1.06 -8.43
C LYS A 16 10.30 0.15 -8.29
N ASN A 17 9.03 0.01 -8.65
CA ASN A 17 8.06 1.08 -8.77
C ASN A 17 6.74 0.79 -8.00
N PRO A 18 6.80 0.46 -6.70
CA PRO A 18 5.60 0.19 -5.91
C PRO A 18 4.67 1.39 -5.91
N LYS A 19 3.38 1.17 -6.18
CA LYS A 19 2.37 2.22 -6.29
C LYS A 19 1.59 2.40 -5.00
N HIS A 20 1.16 1.30 -4.36
CA HIS A 20 0.33 1.36 -3.16
C HIS A 20 1.19 1.76 -1.94
N PRO A 21 0.72 2.69 -1.08
CA PRO A 21 1.47 3.11 0.12
C PRO A 21 1.87 1.95 1.05
N TYR A 22 1.05 0.92 1.17
CA TYR A 22 1.38 -0.31 1.89
C TYR A 22 2.59 -1.04 1.29
N THR A 23 2.61 -1.27 -0.02
CA THR A 23 3.73 -1.94 -0.72
C THR A 23 5.02 -1.12 -0.60
N LYS A 24 4.92 0.21 -0.77
CA LYS A 24 6.05 1.13 -0.52
C LYS A 24 6.61 0.94 0.89
N ALA A 25 5.75 0.88 1.89
CA ALA A 25 6.16 0.68 3.28
C ALA A 25 6.82 -0.69 3.52
N LEU A 26 6.24 -1.77 2.98
CA LEU A 26 6.82 -3.12 3.04
C LEU A 26 8.22 -3.15 2.46
N LEU A 27 8.40 -2.65 1.24
CA LEU A 27 9.70 -2.65 0.56
C LEU A 27 10.74 -1.75 1.27
N SER A 28 10.29 -0.68 1.92
CA SER A 28 11.17 0.17 2.74
C SER A 28 11.69 -0.52 4.01
N ALA A 29 11.01 -1.57 4.47
CA ALA A 29 11.38 -2.33 5.66
C ALA A 29 12.39 -3.46 5.37
N VAL A 30 12.60 -3.81 4.08
CA VAL A 30 13.54 -4.85 3.68
C VAL A 30 14.97 -4.46 4.08
N PRO A 31 15.67 -5.29 4.88
CA PRO A 31 17.03 -5.00 5.31
C PRO A 31 17.99 -5.01 4.11
N ILE A 32 19.02 -4.17 4.18
CA ILE A 32 20.12 -4.21 3.23
C ILE A 32 21.23 -5.06 3.88
N PRO A 33 21.78 -6.09 3.20
CA PRO A 33 22.83 -6.95 3.78
C PRO A 33 24.10 -6.21 4.19
N ASN A 34 24.35 -5.03 3.62
CA ASN A 34 25.47 -4.17 4.00
C ASN A 34 25.15 -3.39 5.29
N PRO A 35 25.89 -3.62 6.40
CA PRO A 35 25.65 -2.95 7.68
C PRO A 35 25.86 -1.43 7.65
N LYS A 36 26.64 -0.92 6.68
CA LYS A 36 26.83 0.53 6.47
C LYS A 36 25.72 1.17 5.65
N ALA A 37 24.92 0.38 4.93
CA ALA A 37 23.87 0.90 4.08
C ALA A 37 22.65 1.31 4.93
N LYS A 38 22.21 2.56 4.77
CA LYS A 38 21.00 3.06 5.43
C LYS A 38 19.85 3.11 4.44
N ARG A 39 18.78 2.37 4.71
CA ARG A 39 17.50 2.51 4.01
C ARG A 39 16.59 3.45 4.79
N LYS A 40 15.98 4.43 4.11
CA LYS A 40 14.94 5.27 4.73
C LYS A 40 13.66 4.46 4.88
N ARG A 41 13.38 4.02 6.11
CA ARG A 41 12.11 3.33 6.45
C ARG A 41 10.94 4.30 6.36
N ILE A 42 9.87 3.88 5.72
CA ILE A 42 8.60 4.60 5.72
C ILE A 42 7.85 4.19 6.99
N LYS A 43 7.77 5.10 7.96
CA LYS A 43 6.91 4.93 9.13
C LYS A 43 5.44 5.04 8.69
N ILE A 44 4.60 4.11 9.14
CA ILE A 44 3.16 4.08 8.88
C ILE A 44 2.42 4.06 10.22
N GLY A 45 1.14 4.41 10.23
CA GLY A 45 0.35 4.40 11.46
C GLY A 45 0.29 3.01 12.13
N GLU A 46 0.12 3.01 13.45
CA GLU A 46 0.13 1.81 14.29
C GLU A 46 -1.23 1.10 14.31
N ARG A 47 -2.32 1.85 14.20
CA ARG A 47 -3.69 1.31 14.29
C ARG A 47 -4.02 0.42 13.09
N VAL A 48 -4.34 -0.85 13.34
CA VAL A 48 -4.82 -1.80 12.33
C VAL A 48 -6.34 -1.86 12.38
N SER A 49 -7.00 -1.87 11.21
CA SER A 49 -8.46 -2.03 11.11
C SER A 49 -8.87 -3.45 11.52
N ASP A 50 -10.11 -3.61 12.02
CA ASP A 50 -10.69 -4.92 12.33
C ASP A 50 -10.62 -5.86 11.10
N ALA A 51 -10.12 -7.08 11.32
CA ALA A 51 -9.96 -8.09 10.29
C ALA A 51 -11.21 -8.96 10.12
N VAL A 52 -12.03 -9.10 11.17
CA VAL A 52 -13.26 -9.92 11.19
C VAL A 52 -14.39 -9.15 10.51
N ASN A 53 -14.60 -7.89 10.93
CA ASN A 53 -15.63 -7.01 10.38
C ASN A 53 -14.99 -5.76 9.76
N PRO A 54 -14.29 -5.90 8.62
CA PRO A 54 -13.58 -4.79 8.03
C PRO A 54 -14.56 -3.74 7.48
N PRO A 55 -14.28 -2.44 7.69
CA PRO A 55 -15.17 -1.39 7.21
C PRO A 55 -15.21 -1.32 5.68
N GLU A 56 -16.31 -0.81 5.12
CA GLU A 56 -16.49 -0.58 3.67
C GLU A 56 -15.72 0.65 3.13
N ARG A 57 -14.57 0.95 3.74
CA ARG A 57 -13.66 2.02 3.36
C ARG A 57 -12.29 1.47 3.03
N CYS A 58 -11.34 2.31 2.61
CA CYS A 58 -9.96 1.86 2.43
C CYS A 58 -9.42 1.23 3.72
N ARG A 59 -9.16 -0.09 3.69
CA ARG A 59 -8.75 -0.86 4.88
C ARG A 59 -7.41 -0.36 5.46
N PHE A 60 -6.56 0.22 4.63
CA PHE A 60 -5.26 0.79 5.01
C PHE A 60 -5.34 2.25 5.51
N TYR A 61 -6.53 2.86 5.58
CA TYR A 61 -6.73 4.28 5.90
C TYR A 61 -5.98 4.75 7.17
N GLU A 62 -6.12 4.03 8.28
CA GLU A 62 -5.54 4.39 9.59
C GLU A 62 -4.00 4.39 9.57
N ARG A 63 -3.39 3.65 8.65
CA ARG A 63 -1.93 3.48 8.53
C ARG A 63 -1.33 4.25 7.36
N CYS A 64 -2.17 4.81 6.49
CA CYS A 64 -1.72 5.44 5.25
C CYS A 64 -1.28 6.89 5.47
N ASN A 65 -0.04 7.22 5.09
CA ASN A 65 0.47 8.60 5.11
C ASN A 65 -0.13 9.49 4.01
N TYR A 66 -0.80 8.90 3.03
CA TYR A 66 -1.41 9.58 1.88
C TYR A 66 -2.94 9.54 1.92
N LYS A 67 -3.50 9.47 3.13
CA LYS A 67 -4.95 9.34 3.34
C LYS A 67 -5.69 10.58 2.82
N LYS A 68 -6.77 10.35 2.09
CA LYS A 68 -7.72 11.37 1.59
C LYS A 68 -9.11 11.12 2.20
N ASP A 69 -10.01 12.09 2.14
CA ASP A 69 -11.36 11.92 2.69
C ASP A 69 -12.17 10.82 1.99
N ILE A 70 -11.99 10.64 0.68
CA ILE A 70 -12.61 9.53 -0.05
C ILE A 70 -12.21 8.15 0.51
N CYS A 71 -10.98 8.02 1.04
CA CYS A 71 -10.50 6.79 1.66
C CYS A 71 -11.26 6.43 2.94
N LYS A 72 -11.88 7.41 3.62
CA LYS A 72 -12.74 7.18 4.80
C LYS A 72 -14.10 6.60 4.44
N ARG A 73 -14.58 6.87 3.22
CA ARG A 73 -15.96 6.62 2.80
C ARG A 73 -16.11 5.47 1.82
N LYS A 74 -15.05 5.14 1.07
CA LYS A 74 -15.13 4.18 -0.03
C LYS A 74 -13.86 3.36 -0.18
N TYR A 75 -14.02 2.06 -0.42
CA TYR A 75 -12.91 1.19 -0.83
C TYR A 75 -12.49 1.50 -2.29
N PRO A 76 -11.20 1.69 -2.59
CA PRO A 76 -10.74 1.95 -3.95
C PRO A 76 -10.91 0.74 -4.87
N LYS A 77 -11.27 0.97 -6.13
CA LYS A 77 -11.31 -0.10 -7.14
C LYS A 77 -9.88 -0.51 -7.50
N LEU A 78 -9.69 -1.79 -7.87
CA LEU A 78 -8.44 -2.24 -8.47
C LEU A 78 -8.44 -1.76 -9.93
N ILE A 79 -7.55 -0.84 -10.25
CA ILE A 79 -7.42 -0.25 -11.59
C ILE A 79 -6.03 -0.51 -12.14
N GLU A 80 -5.91 -0.56 -13.46
CA GLU A 80 -4.61 -0.56 -14.13
C GLU A 80 -4.04 0.86 -14.14
N CYS A 81 -2.95 1.09 -13.39
CA CYS A 81 -2.31 2.42 -13.32
C CYS A 81 -1.17 2.58 -14.32
N CYS A 82 -0.61 1.47 -14.80
CA CYS A 82 0.31 1.38 -15.92
C CYS A 82 0.27 -0.05 -16.47
N LYS A 83 0.89 -0.29 -17.63
CA LYS A 83 0.84 -1.57 -18.34
C LYS A 83 1.07 -2.76 -17.40
N ASP A 84 0.07 -3.66 -17.32
CA ASP A 84 0.07 -4.88 -16.51
C ASP A 84 0.30 -4.64 -15.00
N HIS A 85 0.09 -3.42 -14.51
CA HIS A 85 0.27 -3.03 -13.11
C HIS A 85 -1.01 -2.40 -12.57
N PHE A 86 -1.63 -3.14 -11.65
CA PHE A 86 -2.89 -2.81 -11.03
C PHE A 86 -2.68 -2.35 -9.59
N VAL A 87 -3.43 -1.32 -9.17
CA VAL A 87 -3.40 -0.79 -7.82
C VAL A 87 -4.81 -0.47 -7.34
N ALA A 88 -5.11 -0.81 -6.08
CA ALA A 88 -6.36 -0.41 -5.43
C ALA A 88 -6.09 0.81 -4.52
N CYS A 89 -6.02 2.01 -5.10
CA CYS A 89 -5.71 3.22 -4.36
C CYS A 89 -6.26 4.49 -5.03
N HIS A 90 -6.99 5.31 -4.28
CA HIS A 90 -7.54 6.64 -4.69
C HIS A 90 -6.47 7.70 -5.02
N LEU A 91 -5.18 7.33 -5.04
CA LEU A 91 -4.11 8.17 -5.58
C LEU A 91 -4.03 8.08 -7.11
N TYR A 92 -4.52 6.99 -7.70
CA TYR A 92 -4.39 6.70 -9.13
C TYR A 92 -5.75 6.62 -9.86
N GLY A 93 -6.86 6.64 -9.12
CA GLY A 93 -8.24 6.67 -9.62
C GLY A 93 -9.25 6.29 -8.55
#